data_AF-A0A8H8RIY0-F1
#
_entry.id   AF-A0A8H8RIY0-F1
#
_cell.length_a   1.000
_cell.length_b   1.000
_cell.length_c   1.000
_cell.angle_alpha   90.00
_cell.angle_beta   90.00
_cell.angle_gamma   90.00
#
_symmetry.space_group_name_H-M   'P 1'
#
loop_
_entity.id
_entity.type
_entity.pdbx_description
1 polymer ?
#
loop_
_entity_poly.entity_id
_entity_poly.type
_entity_poly.pdbx_seq_one_letter_code
_entity_poly.pdbx_strand_id
1 'polypeptide(L)'
;MRLRNKTAAMAQSSAPPIEISFPLPKSPDTRIYLRLTIQSTSLLLFLTTALNGDQSAVPLGSLVYAIPDRLNAGQALSTPLHTSEPTLEFTTRLAKLLARRTGKPAYVGNSISFASAGMGGTVEEEMEGFKKVVEVVMGEVGTGGRVVN
;
A
#
# COMPACT_ATOMS: atom_id res chain seq x y z
N MET A 1 -9.91 15.07 47.47
CA MET A 1 -10.21 15.72 46.18
C MET A 1 -9.51 14.91 45.08
N ARG A 2 -10.19 13.94 44.45
CA ARG A 2 -9.62 13.04 43.42
C ARG A 2 -9.88 13.64 42.05
N LEU A 3 -8.83 14.01 41.30
CA LEU A 3 -8.94 14.36 39.88
C LEU A 3 -9.37 13.12 39.08
N ARG A 4 -10.47 13.23 38.34
CA ARG A 4 -10.88 12.24 37.34
C ARG A 4 -10.05 12.46 36.08
N ASN A 5 -9.11 11.56 35.82
CA ASN A 5 -8.40 11.50 34.54
C ASN A 5 -9.38 11.05 33.46
N LYS A 6 -9.78 11.98 32.59
CA LYS A 6 -10.65 11.72 31.45
C LYS A 6 -9.77 11.31 30.27
N THR A 7 -9.20 10.11 30.29
CA THR A 7 -8.68 9.46 29.08
C THR A 7 -9.87 9.02 28.25
N ALA A 8 -10.45 9.95 27.49
CA ALA A 8 -11.27 9.56 26.34
C ALA A 8 -10.29 9.03 25.30
N ALA A 9 -10.21 7.71 25.19
CA ALA A 9 -9.54 7.05 24.08
C ALA A 9 -10.13 7.62 22.78
N MET A 10 -9.33 8.31 21.99
CA MET A 10 -9.58 8.47 20.56
C MET A 10 -9.41 7.09 19.93
N ALA A 11 -10.37 6.20 20.15
CA ALA A 11 -10.64 5.14 19.19
C ALA A 11 -11.22 5.84 17.97
N GLN A 12 -10.36 6.39 17.12
CA GLN A 12 -10.78 6.72 15.76
C GLN A 12 -11.33 5.42 15.19
N SER A 13 -12.63 5.41 14.88
CA SER A 13 -13.26 4.34 14.13
C SER A 13 -12.62 4.34 12.74
N SER A 14 -11.46 3.69 12.60
CA SER A 14 -10.93 3.40 11.28
C SER A 14 -11.91 2.45 10.63
N ALA A 15 -12.44 2.83 9.48
CA ALA A 15 -13.20 1.92 8.64
C ALA A 15 -12.42 0.59 8.49
N PRO A 16 -13.11 -0.55 8.42
CA PRO A 16 -12.44 -1.83 8.22
C PRO A 16 -11.53 -1.74 6.98
N PRO A 17 -10.35 -2.38 7.00
CA PRO A 17 -9.45 -2.37 5.86
C PRO A 17 -10.16 -2.91 4.61
N ILE A 18 -9.91 -2.26 3.48
CA ILE A 18 -10.39 -2.67 2.17
C ILE A 18 -9.44 -3.76 1.67
N GLU A 19 -9.98 -4.96 1.42
CA GLU A 19 -9.22 -6.11 0.93
C GLU A 19 -9.58 -6.40 -0.52
N ILE A 20 -8.58 -6.35 -1.40
CA ILE A 20 -8.77 -6.49 -2.85
C ILE A 20 -7.76 -7.49 -3.37
N SER A 21 -8.17 -8.31 -4.34
CA SER A 21 -7.22 -9.12 -5.11
C SER A 21 -7.50 -9.06 -6.59
N PHE A 22 -6.46 -9.17 -7.39
CA PHE A 22 -6.54 -9.28 -8.84
C PHE A 22 -5.38 -10.10 -9.40
N PRO A 23 -5.57 -10.78 -10.55
CA PRO A 23 -4.51 -11.58 -11.16
C PRO A 23 -3.37 -10.70 -11.66
N LEU A 24 -2.16 -11.24 -11.69
CA LEU A 24 -1.05 -10.62 -12.41
C LEU A 24 -1.36 -10.58 -13.93
N PRO A 25 -1.02 -9.50 -14.65
CA PRO A 25 -1.39 -9.31 -16.05
C PRO A 25 -1.04 -10.46 -17.00
N LYS A 26 0.04 -11.21 -16.72
CA LYS A 26 0.55 -12.33 -17.54
C LYS A 26 0.64 -13.67 -16.81
N SER A 27 0.20 -13.73 -15.55
CA SER A 27 0.14 -14.94 -14.73
C SER A 27 -1.22 -15.03 -14.06
N PRO A 28 -2.25 -15.61 -14.71
CA PRO A 28 -3.59 -15.67 -14.14
C PRO A 28 -3.66 -16.50 -12.86
N ASP A 29 -2.72 -17.43 -12.67
CA ASP A 29 -2.64 -18.29 -11.49
C ASP A 29 -1.99 -17.60 -10.27
N THR A 30 -1.39 -16.43 -10.46
CA THR A 30 -0.77 -15.64 -9.39
C THR A 30 -1.56 -14.36 -9.19
N ARG A 31 -1.97 -14.11 -7.95
CA ARG A 31 -2.77 -12.92 -7.60
C ARG A 31 -1.97 -11.98 -6.73
N ILE A 32 -2.16 -10.68 -6.96
CA ILE A 32 -1.78 -9.66 -6.00
C ILE A 32 -2.94 -9.52 -5.01
N TYR A 33 -2.62 -9.55 -3.73
CA TYR A 33 -3.52 -9.25 -2.63
C TYR A 33 -3.10 -7.93 -2.01
N LEU A 34 -4.09 -7.06 -1.79
CA LEU A 34 -3.93 -5.73 -1.25
C LEU A 34 -4.82 -5.59 -0.02
N ARG A 35 -4.25 -5.01 1.04
CA ARG A 35 -5.01 -4.55 2.20
C ARG A 35 -4.75 -3.07 2.38
N LEU A 36 -5.77 -2.26 2.12
CA LEU A 36 -5.72 -0.81 2.17
C LEU A 36 -6.54 -0.29 3.35
N THR A 37 -5.91 0.46 4.24
CA THR A 37 -6.60 1.22 5.29
C THR A 37 -6.49 2.70 4.98
N ILE A 38 -7.63 3.36 4.80
CA ILE A 38 -7.70 4.80 4.55
C ILE A 38 -8.06 5.49 5.86
N GLN A 39 -7.14 6.32 6.35
CA GLN A 39 -7.37 7.12 7.56
C GLN A 39 -7.62 8.59 7.16
N SER A 40 -8.08 9.38 8.13
CA SER A 40 -8.23 10.83 7.95
C SER A 40 -6.91 11.48 7.58
N THR A 41 -5.81 11.07 8.24
CA THR A 41 -4.49 11.69 8.16
C THR A 41 -3.45 10.88 7.40
N SER A 42 -3.71 9.63 7.04
CA SER A 42 -2.71 8.77 6.38
C SER A 42 -3.35 7.64 5.57
N LEU A 43 -2.51 6.94 4.80
CA LEU A 43 -2.83 5.69 4.12
C LEU A 43 -1.90 4.59 4.64
N LEU A 44 -2.44 3.40 4.83
CA LEU A 44 -1.66 2.20 5.13
C LEU A 44 -2.00 1.11 4.11
N LEU A 45 -1.02 0.68 3.34
CA LEU A 45 -1.16 -0.31 2.29
C LEU A 45 -0.22 -1.48 2.54
N PHE A 46 -0.76 -2.70 2.55
CA PHE A 46 0.02 -3.93 2.49
C PHE A 46 -0.26 -4.66 1.18
N LEU A 47 0.81 -5.18 0.58
CA LEU A 47 0.79 -5.88 -0.70
C LEU A 47 1.51 -7.21 -0.58
N THR A 48 0.95 -8.25 -1.18
CA THR A 48 1.61 -9.55 -1.32
C THR A 48 1.13 -10.25 -2.58
N THR A 49 1.87 -11.28 -3.02
CA THR A 49 1.46 -12.18 -4.09
C THR A 49 1.35 -13.59 -3.56
N ALA A 50 0.35 -14.33 -4.03
CA ALA A 50 0.27 -15.76 -3.80
C ALA A 50 -0.25 -16.47 -5.06
N LEU A 51 0.18 -17.70 -5.26
CA LEU A 51 -0.45 -18.60 -6.22
C LEU A 51 -1.88 -18.93 -5.74
N ASN A 52 -2.78 -19.18 -6.68
CA ASN A 52 -4.15 -19.58 -6.37
C ASN A 52 -4.15 -20.83 -5.48
N GLY A 53 -4.77 -20.72 -4.30
CA GLY A 53 -4.85 -21.80 -3.31
C GLY A 53 -3.68 -21.89 -2.34
N ASP A 54 -2.63 -21.09 -2.52
CA ASP A 54 -1.54 -20.99 -1.55
C ASP A 54 -1.95 -20.09 -0.38
N GLN A 55 -1.85 -20.62 0.84
CA GLN A 55 -2.13 -19.91 2.10
C GLN A 55 -0.87 -19.76 2.96
N SER A 56 0.31 -20.00 2.38
CA SER A 56 1.57 -19.87 3.10
C SER A 56 1.79 -18.42 3.55
N ALA A 57 2.26 -18.27 4.79
CA ALA A 57 2.63 -16.96 5.32
C ALA A 57 4.01 -16.57 4.75
N VAL A 58 4.04 -15.51 3.94
CA VAL A 58 5.28 -14.94 3.40
C VAL A 58 5.81 -13.88 4.37
N PRO A 59 7.13 -13.84 4.66
CA PRO A 59 7.72 -12.75 5.43
C PRO A 59 7.38 -11.38 4.85
N LEU A 60 7.27 -10.38 5.72
CA LEU A 60 7.15 -8.99 5.30
C LEU A 60 8.39 -8.64 4.47
N GLY A 61 8.20 -8.12 3.24
CA GLY A 61 9.28 -7.51 2.47
C GLY A 61 9.58 -6.11 2.99
N SER A 62 9.75 -5.12 2.12
CA SER A 62 10.04 -3.75 2.58
C SER A 62 8.81 -3.04 3.14
N LEU A 63 9.03 -2.17 4.12
CA LEU A 63 8.05 -1.21 4.64
C LEU A 63 8.62 0.19 4.53
N VAL A 64 7.95 1.06 3.77
CA VAL A 64 8.39 2.43 3.53
C VAL A 64 7.30 3.41 3.93
N TYR A 65 7.71 4.46 4.65
CA TYR A 65 6.89 5.63 4.90
C TYR A 65 7.21 6.72 3.88
N ALA A 66 6.21 7.43 3.39
CA ALA A 66 6.38 8.61 2.55
C ALA A 66 5.41 9.74 2.94
N ILE A 67 5.84 10.97 2.75
CA ILE A 67 5.07 12.19 3.02
C ILE A 67 5.19 13.15 1.83
N PRO A 68 4.11 13.85 1.41
CA PRO A 68 4.23 14.89 0.40
C PRO A 68 5.13 16.02 0.90
N ASP A 69 6.01 16.51 0.02
CA ASP A 69 6.82 17.68 0.29
C ASP A 69 5.96 18.95 0.10
N ARG A 70 5.78 19.72 1.17
CA ARG A 70 4.99 20.96 1.16
C ARG A 70 5.75 22.14 0.58
N LEU A 71 7.10 22.07 0.55
CA LEU A 71 7.95 23.11 0.01
C LEU A 71 8.16 22.91 -1.50
N ASN A 72 8.16 21.66 -1.95
CA ASN A 72 8.31 21.31 -3.36
C ASN A 72 7.09 20.52 -3.87
N ALA A 73 6.09 21.26 -4.38
CA ALA A 73 4.86 20.67 -4.88
C ALA A 73 5.15 19.58 -5.94
N GLY A 74 4.54 18.41 -5.77
CA GLY A 74 4.75 17.26 -6.66
C GLY A 74 5.93 16.36 -6.29
N GLN A 75 6.67 16.65 -5.21
CA GLN A 75 7.67 15.76 -4.63
C GLN A 75 7.14 15.07 -3.36
N ALA A 76 7.80 13.97 -2.99
CA ALA A 76 7.58 13.30 -1.71
C ALA A 76 8.92 12.87 -1.11
N LEU A 77 9.00 12.99 0.21
CA LEU A 77 10.10 12.44 1.00
C LEU A 77 9.71 11.04 1.45
N SER A 78 10.68 10.15 1.56
CA SER A 78 10.45 8.77 1.99
C SER A 78 11.53 8.28 2.93
N THR A 79 11.14 7.45 3.88
CA THR A 79 12.02 6.82 4.85
C THR A 79 11.68 5.33 4.90
N PRO A 80 12.61 4.43 4.53
CA PRO A 80 12.45 3.01 4.76
C PRO A 80 12.41 2.73 6.27
N LEU A 81 11.36 2.04 6.73
CA LEU A 81 11.19 1.61 8.12
C LEU A 81 11.65 0.16 8.32
N HIS A 82 11.48 -0.66 7.28
CA HIS A 82 12.06 -2.00 7.19
C HIS A 82 12.51 -2.24 5.74
N THR A 83 13.69 -2.81 5.58
CA THR A 83 14.34 -2.97 4.28
C THR A 83 14.52 -4.44 3.96
N SER A 84 14.02 -4.83 2.78
CA SER A 84 14.31 -6.09 2.12
C SER A 84 14.66 -5.77 0.67
N GLU A 85 15.92 -6.02 0.29
CA GLU A 85 16.49 -5.57 -0.98
C GLU A 85 15.61 -5.86 -2.21
N PRO A 86 15.01 -7.06 -2.38
CA PRO A 86 14.22 -7.38 -3.57
C PRO A 86 12.95 -6.54 -3.75
N THR A 87 12.46 -5.88 -2.69
CA THR A 87 11.19 -5.14 -2.72
C THR A 87 11.36 -3.65 -2.45
N LEU A 88 12.56 -3.20 -2.07
CA LEU A 88 12.77 -1.85 -1.55
C LEU A 88 12.46 -0.75 -2.58
N GLU A 89 12.95 -0.90 -3.81
CA GLU A 89 12.74 0.09 -4.87
C GLU A 89 11.26 0.23 -5.23
N PHE A 90 10.58 -0.89 -5.47
CA PHE A 90 9.16 -0.93 -5.76
C PHE A 90 8.35 -0.24 -4.66
N THR A 91 8.61 -0.61 -3.40
CA THR A 91 7.91 -0.09 -2.22
C THR A 91 8.13 1.41 -2.06
N THR A 92 9.36 1.87 -2.27
CA THR A 92 9.72 3.30 -2.20
C THR A 92 9.01 4.11 -3.29
N ARG A 93 9.03 3.62 -4.54
CA ARG A 93 8.35 4.28 -5.67
C ARG A 93 6.86 4.38 -5.42
N LEU A 94 6.24 3.31 -4.93
CA LEU A 94 4.80 3.28 -4.66
C LEU A 94 4.42 4.22 -3.51
N ALA A 95 5.13 4.17 -2.38
CA ALA A 95 4.88 5.05 -1.23
C ALA A 95 4.96 6.52 -1.63
N LYS A 96 6.03 6.92 -2.35
CA LYS A 96 6.19 8.29 -2.85
C LYS A 96 5.10 8.68 -3.83
N LEU A 97 4.67 7.78 -4.71
CA LEU A 97 3.59 8.07 -5.65
C LEU A 97 2.26 8.31 -4.93
N LEU A 98 1.88 7.42 -4.01
CA LEU A 98 0.64 7.55 -3.24
C LEU A 98 0.64 8.84 -2.41
N ALA A 99 1.76 9.15 -1.76
CA ALA A 99 1.88 10.38 -0.98
C ALA A 99 1.68 11.64 -1.84
N ARG A 100 2.30 11.67 -3.03
CA ARG A 100 2.14 12.78 -3.99
C ARG A 100 0.73 12.91 -4.53
N ARG A 101 0.10 11.79 -4.93
CA ARG A 101 -1.22 11.81 -5.57
C ARG A 101 -2.36 12.08 -4.61
N THR A 102 -2.20 11.71 -3.34
CA THR A 102 -3.28 11.80 -2.34
C THR A 102 -3.12 13.00 -1.41
N GLY A 103 -1.94 13.63 -1.38
CA GLY A 103 -1.63 14.71 -0.44
C GLY A 103 -1.58 14.25 1.02
N LYS A 104 -1.56 12.93 1.28
CA LYS A 104 -1.50 12.33 2.60
C LYS A 104 -0.20 11.53 2.77
N PRO A 105 0.35 11.44 3.98
CA PRO A 105 1.34 10.42 4.29
C PRO A 105 0.88 9.01 3.92
N ALA A 106 1.79 8.17 3.43
CA ALA A 106 1.52 6.80 3.03
C ALA A 106 2.55 5.85 3.64
N TYR A 107 2.06 4.81 4.31
CA TYR A 107 2.82 3.64 4.74
C TYR A 107 2.55 2.51 3.76
N VAL A 108 3.61 1.94 3.18
CA VAL A 108 3.49 0.85 2.21
C VAL A 108 4.39 -0.30 2.64
N GLY A 109 3.78 -1.42 3.01
CA GLY A 109 4.43 -2.70 3.21
C GLY A 109 4.24 -3.59 2.00
N ASN A 110 5.28 -4.27 1.54
CA ASN A 110 5.23 -5.01 0.29
C ASN A 110 6.10 -6.28 0.35
N SER A 111 5.46 -7.44 0.14
CA SER A 111 6.11 -8.73 -0.10
C SER A 111 5.75 -9.34 -1.46
N ILE A 112 5.32 -8.52 -2.42
CA ILE A 112 5.09 -8.97 -3.80
C ILE A 112 6.36 -9.59 -4.36
N SER A 113 6.20 -10.73 -5.03
CA SER A 113 7.19 -11.37 -5.87
C SER A 113 6.66 -11.52 -7.28
N PHE A 114 7.47 -11.12 -8.26
CA PHE A 114 7.21 -11.35 -9.68
C PHE A 114 7.94 -12.58 -10.22
N ALA A 115 8.61 -13.38 -9.37
CA ALA A 115 9.36 -14.55 -9.82
C ALA A 115 8.49 -15.60 -10.53
N SER A 116 7.20 -15.67 -10.18
CA SER A 116 6.21 -16.54 -10.82
C SER A 116 5.33 -15.80 -11.85
N ALA A 117 5.78 -14.62 -12.32
CA ALA A 117 5.14 -13.91 -13.42
C ALA A 117 5.46 -14.61 -14.76
N GLY A 118 4.60 -14.40 -15.77
CA GLY A 118 4.58 -15.21 -17.01
C GLY A 118 5.85 -15.07 -17.85
N MET A 119 6.58 -13.96 -17.69
CA MET A 119 7.87 -13.70 -18.31
C MET A 119 9.05 -13.82 -17.32
N GLY A 120 8.82 -14.37 -16.13
CA GLY A 120 9.86 -14.54 -15.11
C GLY A 120 10.18 -13.27 -14.32
N GLY A 121 9.25 -12.31 -14.25
CA GLY A 121 9.41 -11.09 -13.48
C GLY A 121 10.25 -10.03 -14.19
N THR A 122 10.03 -9.87 -15.49
CA THR A 122 10.71 -8.81 -16.25
C THR A 122 10.27 -7.43 -15.77
N VAL A 123 11.07 -6.42 -16.10
CA VAL A 123 10.77 -5.01 -15.77
C VAL A 123 9.41 -4.58 -16.31
N GLU A 124 9.02 -5.08 -17.50
CA GLU A 124 7.73 -4.80 -18.10
C GLU A 124 6.58 -5.33 -17.25
N GLU A 125 6.70 -6.56 -16.73
CA GLU A 125 5.70 -7.16 -15.85
C GLU A 125 5.59 -6.43 -14.51
N GLU A 126 6.73 -6.06 -13.92
CA GLU A 126 6.75 -5.25 -12.70
C GLU A 126 6.04 -3.90 -12.95
N MET A 127 6.30 -3.26 -14.09
CA MET A 127 5.71 -1.97 -14.44
C MET A 127 4.20 -2.06 -14.73
N GLU A 128 3.73 -3.15 -15.37
CA GLU A 128 2.31 -3.42 -15.55
C GLU A 128 1.61 -3.68 -14.21
N GLY A 129 2.23 -4.51 -13.35
CA GLY A 129 1.75 -4.76 -11.98
C GLY A 129 1.69 -3.49 -11.15
N PHE A 130 2.75 -2.66 -11.21
CA PHE A 130 2.81 -1.36 -10.54
C PHE A 130 1.67 -0.45 -10.99
N LYS A 131 1.44 -0.30 -12.30
CA LYS A 131 0.34 0.51 -12.85
C LYS A 131 -1.01 0.02 -12.33
N LYS A 132 -1.23 -1.30 -12.31
CA LYS A 132 -2.50 -1.86 -11.86
C LYS A 132 -2.74 -1.64 -10.36
N VAL A 133 -1.73 -1.82 -9.52
CA VAL A 133 -1.80 -1.51 -8.08
C VAL A 133 -2.18 -0.05 -7.88
N VAL A 134 -1.53 0.87 -8.60
CA VAL A 134 -1.82 2.30 -8.50
C VAL A 134 -3.24 2.63 -8.94
N GLU A 135 -3.69 2.07 -10.06
CA GLU A 135 -5.05 2.24 -10.57
C GLU A 135 -6.09 1.84 -9.53
N VAL A 136 -5.97 0.62 -8.97
CA VAL A 136 -6.89 0.08 -7.97
C VAL A 136 -6.87 0.92 -6.69
N VAL A 137 -5.69 1.19 -6.12
CA VAL A 137 -5.58 1.96 -4.87
C VAL A 137 -6.15 3.37 -5.04
N MET A 138 -5.88 4.04 -6.16
CA MET A 138 -6.40 5.39 -6.40
C MET A 138 -7.91 5.39 -6.65
N GLY A 139 -8.47 4.33 -7.24
CA GLY A 139 -9.92 4.13 -7.36
C GLY A 139 -10.60 4.08 -5.99
N GLU A 140 -10.02 3.33 -5.05
CA GLU A 140 -10.55 3.23 -3.68
C GLU A 140 -10.37 4.54 -2.90
N VAL A 141 -9.22 5.20 -3.00
CA VAL A 141 -8.98 6.48 -2.31
C VAL A 141 -9.91 7.58 -2.80
N GLY A 142 -10.19 7.62 -4.11
CA GLY A 142 -11.15 8.57 -4.69
C GLY A 142 -12.59 8.31 -4.25
N THR A 143 -12.97 7.05 -4.06
CA THR A 143 -14.31 6.64 -3.63
C THR A 143 -14.51 6.85 -2.12
N GLY A 144 -13.47 6.57 -1.31
CA GLY A 144 -13.47 6.75 0.15
C GLY A 144 -13.51 8.21 0.62
N GLY A 145 -13.38 9.19 -0.28
CA GLY A 145 -13.61 10.62 0.01
C GLY A 145 -15.09 11.02 0.02
N ARG A 146 -15.98 10.14 -0.44
CA ARG A 146 -17.43 10.36 -0.48
C ARG A 146 -18.10 9.51 0.59
N VAL A 147 -17.82 9.84 1.86
CA VAL A 147 -18.71 9.43 2.94
C VAL A 147 -20.01 10.18 2.72
N VAL A 148 -20.98 9.45 2.17
CA VAL A 148 -22.38 9.84 2.06
C VAL A 148 -22.87 10.21 3.47
N ASN A 149 -23.22 11.48 3.67
CA ASN A 149 -24.13 11.89 4.74
C ASN A 149 -25.55 11.76 4.22
#